data_AF-A0A2D6TZF5-F1
#
_entry.id   AF-A0A2D6TZF5-F1
#
_cell.length_a   1.000
_cell.length_b   1.000
_cell.length_c   1.000
_cell.angle_alpha   90.00
_cell.angle_beta   90.00
_cell.angle_gamma   90.00
#
_symmetry.space_group_name_H-M   'P 1'
#
loop_
_entity.id
_entity.type
_entity.pdbx_description
1 polymer ?
#
loop_
_entity_poly.entity_id
_entity_poly.type
_entity_poly.pdbx_seq_one_letter_code
_entity_poly.pdbx_strand_id
1 'polypeptide(L)'
;MKRGQVTTFIIVAVVILFVIVITVVFLQENKSEFSQIDPSIIEIRSLIMNCIEESGKKSLKLIGNQGGYYNKPNNYYNLGWTFIPYYYLKGQEFNPSIDEVEKEISKLINKNFNICIENQDFNNYLVSHSNPKSEIIIEEDKTLITIDSQVSINKEKNSEEIDLKKLPIEIPSKLLNMIDLSRFITESHANYEGNICISCISNKAGEYNLTVKIYDIENLTQFIAIFSNDNVSHPELFQFANKYNE
;
A
#
# COMPACT_ATOMS: atom_id res chain seq x y z
N MET A 1 70.33 9.56 -11.66
CA MET A 1 68.87 9.80 -11.55
C MET A 1 68.42 9.70 -10.09
N LYS A 2 68.46 10.80 -9.29
CA LYS A 2 67.88 10.85 -7.93
C LYS A 2 67.38 12.26 -7.51
N ARG A 3 67.14 13.18 -8.46
CA ARG A 3 66.66 14.55 -8.17
C ARG A 3 65.23 14.85 -8.65
N GLY A 4 64.62 13.97 -9.46
CA GLY A 4 63.25 14.13 -9.95
C GLY A 4 62.15 13.50 -9.07
N GLN A 5 62.54 12.70 -8.06
CA GLN A 5 61.59 12.04 -7.14
C GLN A 5 61.11 12.99 -6.04
N VAL A 6 61.96 13.93 -5.61
CA VAL A 6 61.65 14.85 -4.51
C VAL A 6 60.53 15.82 -4.91
N THR A 7 60.51 16.29 -6.16
CA THR A 7 59.45 17.16 -6.67
C THR A 7 58.11 16.43 -6.78
N THR A 8 58.11 15.13 -7.08
CA THR A 8 56.88 14.33 -7.16
C THR A 8 56.21 14.20 -5.79
N PHE A 9 56.99 13.99 -4.72
CA PHE A 9 56.45 13.91 -3.36
C PHE A 9 55.84 15.23 -2.88
N ILE A 10 56.43 16.37 -3.24
CA ILE A 10 55.90 17.69 -2.87
C ILE A 10 54.55 17.95 -3.57
N ILE A 11 54.43 17.63 -4.86
CA ILE A 11 53.18 17.82 -5.61
C ILE A 11 52.06 16.95 -5.02
N VAL A 12 52.35 15.69 -4.70
CA VAL A 12 51.36 14.78 -4.10
C VAL A 12 50.88 15.27 -2.74
N ALA A 13 51.79 15.78 -1.89
CA ALA A 13 51.42 16.32 -0.58
C ALA A 13 50.48 17.54 -0.70
N VAL A 14 50.73 18.43 -1.67
CA VAL A 14 49.89 19.61 -1.92
C VAL A 14 48.52 19.18 -2.44
N VAL A 15 48.44 18.22 -3.35
CA VAL A 15 47.16 17.70 -3.87
C VAL A 15 46.32 17.07 -2.76
N ILE A 16 46.94 16.27 -1.89
CA ILE A 16 46.24 15.67 -0.73
C ILE A 16 45.70 16.76 0.19
N LEU A 17 46.48 17.81 0.44
CA LEU A 17 46.05 18.92 1.29
C LEU A 17 44.85 19.67 0.69
N PHE A 18 44.83 19.90 -0.62
CA PHE A 18 43.67 20.47 -1.31
C PHE A 18 42.44 19.57 -1.23
N VAL A 19 42.60 18.26 -1.43
CA VAL A 19 41.48 17.31 -1.29
C VAL A 19 40.88 17.37 0.12
N ILE A 20 41.72 17.36 1.16
CA ILE A 20 41.26 17.44 2.55
C ILE A 20 40.51 18.76 2.79
N VAL A 21 41.05 19.90 2.36
CA VAL A 21 40.42 21.21 2.54
C VAL A 21 39.06 21.26 1.83
N ILE A 22 38.99 20.78 0.58
CA ILE A 22 37.74 20.74 -0.19
C ILE A 22 36.72 19.83 0.51
N THR A 23 37.11 18.64 0.95
CA THR A 23 36.20 17.73 1.67
C THR A 23 35.71 18.34 2.98
N VAL A 24 36.56 19.02 3.75
CA VAL A 24 36.16 19.67 5.00
C VAL A 24 35.20 20.82 4.74
N VAL A 25 35.44 21.66 3.72
CA VAL A 25 34.55 22.78 3.37
C VAL A 25 33.18 22.26 2.90
N PHE A 26 33.15 21.24 2.04
CA PHE A 26 31.90 20.60 1.61
C PHE A 26 31.13 19.94 2.77
N LEU A 27 31.84 19.36 3.74
CA LEU A 27 31.21 18.80 4.94
C LEU A 27 30.71 19.89 5.91
N GLN A 28 31.31 21.09 5.89
CA GLN A 28 30.90 22.21 6.73
C GLN A 28 29.69 22.95 6.13
N GLU A 29 29.61 23.12 4.82
CA GLU A 29 28.43 23.71 4.17
C GLU A 29 27.19 22.80 4.26
N ASN A 30 27.38 21.48 4.37
CA ASN A 30 26.29 20.52 4.64
C ASN A 30 25.92 20.39 6.12
N LYS A 31 26.56 21.14 7.04
CA LYS A 31 25.98 21.41 8.36
C LYS A 31 24.98 22.56 8.22
N SER A 32 23.96 22.38 7.39
CA SER A 32 22.74 23.16 7.53
C SER A 32 22.30 23.00 8.98
N GLU A 33 21.86 24.09 9.60
CA GLU A 33 21.25 24.14 10.93
C GLU A 33 20.48 22.85 11.24
N PHE A 34 21.13 21.91 11.93
CA PHE A 34 20.41 20.91 12.71
C PHE A 34 19.83 21.71 13.87
N SER A 35 18.75 22.44 13.59
CA SER A 35 17.80 22.82 14.62
C SER A 35 17.55 21.54 15.40
N GLN A 36 17.77 21.60 16.72
CA GLN A 36 17.41 20.49 17.58
C GLN A 36 15.90 20.32 17.42
N ILE A 37 15.50 19.37 16.56
CA ILE A 37 14.10 19.02 16.37
C ILE A 37 13.61 18.61 17.76
N ASP A 38 12.55 19.28 18.20
CA ASP A 38 11.92 19.01 19.48
C ASP A 38 11.56 17.51 19.53
N PRO A 39 12.06 16.73 20.50
CA PRO A 39 11.77 15.30 20.61
C PRO A 39 10.27 14.97 20.53
N SER A 40 9.41 15.88 20.99
CA SER A 40 7.95 15.72 20.90
C SER A 40 7.44 15.79 19.45
N ILE A 41 8.06 16.54 18.54
CA ILE A 41 7.67 16.55 17.13
C ILE A 41 8.03 15.23 16.45
N ILE A 42 9.16 14.63 16.82
CA ILE A 42 9.55 13.29 16.35
C ILE A 42 8.49 12.25 16.76
N GLU A 43 8.00 12.33 18.00
CA GLU A 43 6.94 11.46 18.51
C GLU A 43 5.63 11.67 17.72
N ILE A 44 5.19 12.92 17.51
CA ILE A 44 3.99 13.24 16.72
C ILE A 44 4.12 12.72 15.29
N ARG A 45 5.27 12.92 14.65
CA ARG A 45 5.54 12.39 13.32
C ARG A 45 5.42 10.88 13.30
N SER A 46 5.99 10.17 14.29
CA SER A 46 5.86 8.73 14.39
C SER A 46 4.41 8.28 14.59
N LEU A 47 3.64 8.99 15.43
CA LEU A 47 2.23 8.71 15.65
C LEU A 47 1.42 8.84 14.35
N ILE A 48 1.65 9.91 13.59
CA ILE A 48 1.00 10.12 12.29
C ILE A 48 1.37 8.99 11.32
N MET A 49 2.66 8.69 11.16
CA MET A 49 3.10 7.63 10.24
C MET A 49 2.52 6.27 10.60
N ASN A 50 2.56 5.89 11.88
CA ASN A 50 1.98 4.64 12.36
C ASN A 50 0.47 4.58 12.09
N CYS A 51 -0.22 5.69 12.31
CA CYS A 51 -1.65 5.76 12.10
C CYS A 51 -2.04 5.66 10.62
N ILE A 52 -1.25 6.26 9.71
CA ILE A 52 -1.43 6.09 8.26
C ILE A 52 -1.15 4.64 7.85
N GLU A 53 -0.07 4.02 8.35
CA GLU A 53 0.27 2.63 8.07
C GLU A 53 -0.85 1.67 8.52
N GLU A 54 -1.37 1.85 9.73
CA GLU A 54 -2.48 1.05 10.26
C GLU A 54 -3.78 1.29 9.48
N SER A 55 -4.02 2.53 9.04
CA SER A 55 -5.12 2.86 8.13
C SER A 55 -4.97 2.13 6.80
N GLY A 56 -3.77 2.11 6.21
CA GLY A 56 -3.46 1.34 5.01
C GLY A 56 -3.76 -0.15 5.18
N LYS A 57 -3.24 -0.79 6.24
CA LYS A 57 -3.47 -2.22 6.53
C LYS A 57 -4.96 -2.55 6.66
N LYS A 58 -5.70 -1.74 7.42
CA LYS A 58 -7.16 -1.88 7.57
C LYS A 58 -7.89 -1.71 6.24
N SER A 59 -7.42 -0.77 5.41
CA SER A 59 -8.01 -0.48 4.10
C SER A 59 -7.83 -1.65 3.12
N LEU A 60 -6.62 -2.20 3.02
CA LEU A 60 -6.34 -3.38 2.19
C LEU A 60 -7.17 -4.59 2.63
N LYS A 61 -7.25 -4.83 3.95
CA LYS A 61 -8.08 -5.90 4.50
C LYS A 61 -9.56 -5.73 4.16
N LEU A 62 -10.10 -4.52 4.29
CA LEU A 62 -11.50 -4.26 3.97
C LEU A 62 -11.77 -4.45 2.46
N ILE A 63 -10.89 -3.91 1.61
CA ILE A 63 -10.99 -4.02 0.15
C ILE A 63 -10.92 -5.48 -0.30
N GLY A 64 -9.99 -6.27 0.23
CA GLY A 64 -9.93 -7.70 -0.05
C GLY A 64 -11.22 -8.42 0.35
N ASN A 65 -11.70 -8.17 1.58
CA ASN A 65 -12.98 -8.68 2.05
C ASN A 65 -14.19 -8.21 1.22
N GLN A 66 -14.05 -7.17 0.40
CA GLN A 66 -15.12 -6.66 -0.45
C GLN A 66 -14.83 -6.88 -1.94
N GLY A 67 -13.89 -7.78 -2.26
CA GLY A 67 -13.56 -8.16 -3.62
C GLY A 67 -13.11 -6.97 -4.47
N GLY A 68 -12.27 -6.10 -3.91
CA GLY A 68 -11.71 -4.96 -4.65
C GLY A 68 -12.55 -3.67 -4.59
N TYR A 69 -13.71 -3.67 -3.94
CA TYR A 69 -14.61 -2.53 -3.91
C TYR A 69 -14.76 -1.94 -2.51
N TYR A 70 -14.56 -0.63 -2.35
CA TYR A 70 -14.98 0.07 -1.13
C TYR A 70 -16.47 0.44 -1.21
N ASN A 71 -16.87 1.00 -2.35
CA ASN A 71 -18.26 1.31 -2.63
C ASN A 71 -18.96 0.11 -3.24
N LYS A 72 -20.17 -0.17 -2.74
CA LYS A 72 -21.02 -1.25 -3.23
C LYS A 72 -21.26 -1.10 -4.75
N PRO A 73 -20.85 -2.09 -5.58
CA PRO A 73 -21.08 -2.05 -7.02
C PRO A 73 -22.56 -2.29 -7.36
N ASN A 74 -22.93 -2.13 -8.63
CA ASN A 74 -24.32 -2.38 -9.08
C ASN A 74 -24.70 -3.85 -8.97
N ASN A 75 -23.76 -4.77 -9.27
CA ASN A 75 -23.97 -6.21 -9.24
C ASN A 75 -23.28 -6.80 -8.01
N TYR A 76 -24.06 -7.15 -7.00
CA TYR A 76 -23.56 -7.73 -5.77
C TYR A 76 -24.55 -8.70 -5.14
N TYR A 77 -24.04 -9.65 -4.37
CA TYR A 77 -24.80 -10.46 -3.44
C TYR A 77 -24.83 -9.78 -2.06
N ASN A 78 -26.02 -9.62 -1.48
CA ASN A 78 -26.19 -8.97 -0.19
C ASN A 78 -26.16 -10.00 0.95
N LEU A 79 -25.17 -9.90 1.84
CA LEU A 79 -25.07 -10.71 3.05
C LEU A 79 -25.76 -10.06 4.27
N GLY A 80 -26.43 -8.93 4.08
CA GLY A 80 -27.12 -8.16 5.12
C GLY A 80 -26.18 -7.22 5.89
N TRP A 81 -25.03 -7.74 6.34
CA TRP A 81 -24.00 -6.98 7.05
C TRP A 81 -22.84 -6.51 6.13
N THR A 82 -22.72 -7.11 4.95
CA THR A 82 -21.78 -6.69 3.90
C THR A 82 -22.33 -7.05 2.52
N PHE A 83 -21.63 -6.63 1.48
CA PHE A 83 -21.87 -7.06 0.10
C PHE A 83 -20.69 -7.89 -0.41
N ILE A 84 -20.98 -8.78 -1.35
CA ILE A 84 -19.97 -9.51 -2.14
C ILE A 84 -20.19 -9.16 -3.60
N PRO A 85 -19.19 -8.61 -4.33
CA PRO A 85 -19.36 -8.27 -5.73
C PRO A 85 -19.57 -9.55 -6.56
N TYR A 86 -20.44 -9.47 -7.57
CA TYR A 86 -20.44 -10.48 -8.61
C TYR A 86 -19.30 -10.18 -9.57
N TYR A 87 -18.45 -11.16 -9.82
CA TYR A 87 -17.39 -11.09 -10.83
C TYR A 87 -17.83 -11.74 -12.13
N TYR A 88 -18.73 -12.71 -12.03
CA TYR A 88 -19.48 -13.28 -13.14
C TYR A 88 -20.97 -13.29 -12.81
N LEU A 89 -21.79 -12.77 -13.71
CA LEU A 89 -23.25 -12.81 -13.55
C LEU A 89 -23.89 -13.10 -14.91
N LYS A 90 -24.40 -14.32 -15.05
CA LYS A 90 -25.24 -14.75 -16.19
C LYS A 90 -24.62 -14.51 -17.57
N GLY A 91 -23.32 -14.79 -17.71
CA GLY A 91 -22.60 -14.61 -18.99
C GLY A 91 -21.88 -13.28 -19.15
N GLN A 92 -21.90 -12.41 -18.14
CA GLN A 92 -21.20 -11.14 -18.15
C GLN A 92 -20.15 -11.08 -17.04
N GLU A 93 -18.97 -10.56 -17.38
CA GLU A 93 -17.87 -10.35 -16.45
C GLU A 93 -17.90 -8.94 -15.85
N PHE A 94 -17.58 -8.86 -14.56
CA PHE A 94 -17.60 -7.64 -13.75
C PHE A 94 -16.37 -7.58 -12.83
N ASN A 95 -15.30 -8.30 -13.17
CA ASN A 95 -14.03 -8.23 -12.45
C ASN A 95 -13.50 -6.78 -12.49
N PRO A 96 -13.12 -6.17 -11.35
CA PRO A 96 -12.47 -4.88 -11.35
C PRO A 96 -11.07 -4.97 -11.98
N SER A 97 -10.69 -3.92 -12.68
CA SER A 97 -9.29 -3.67 -13.06
C SER A 97 -8.45 -3.31 -11.83
N ILE A 98 -7.12 -3.48 -11.93
CA ILE A 98 -6.18 -3.09 -10.87
C ILE A 98 -6.34 -1.59 -10.55
N ASP A 99 -6.38 -0.73 -11.57
CA ASP A 99 -6.61 0.71 -11.45
C ASP A 99 -7.91 1.06 -10.69
N GLU A 100 -8.98 0.27 -10.85
CA GLU A 100 -10.23 0.45 -10.11
C GLU A 100 -10.06 0.10 -8.64
N VAL A 101 -9.40 -1.02 -8.34
CA VAL A 101 -9.10 -1.42 -6.95
C VAL A 101 -8.22 -0.38 -6.27
N GLU A 102 -7.19 0.13 -6.94
CA GLU A 102 -6.31 1.20 -6.45
C GLU A 102 -7.10 2.48 -6.13
N LYS A 103 -8.03 2.87 -7.00
CA LYS A 103 -8.92 4.01 -6.75
C LYS A 103 -9.85 3.78 -5.55
N GLU A 104 -10.37 2.58 -5.37
CA GLU A 104 -11.20 2.25 -4.21
C GLU A 104 -10.40 2.26 -2.89
N ILE A 105 -9.16 1.74 -2.90
CA ILE A 105 -8.23 1.85 -1.76
C ILE A 105 -7.91 3.32 -1.46
N SER A 106 -7.60 4.13 -2.48
CA SER A 106 -7.29 5.56 -2.34
C SER A 106 -8.43 6.31 -1.65
N LYS A 107 -9.69 6.08 -2.08
CA LYS A 107 -10.88 6.68 -1.44
C LYS A 107 -10.96 6.36 0.05
N LEU A 108 -10.71 5.10 0.41
CA LEU A 108 -10.78 4.65 1.80
C LEU A 108 -9.65 5.23 2.65
N ILE A 109 -8.43 5.28 2.13
CA ILE A 109 -7.28 5.87 2.81
C ILE A 109 -7.48 7.37 3.02
N ASN A 110 -7.94 8.11 2.00
CA ASN A 110 -8.20 9.56 2.12
C ASN A 110 -9.25 9.85 3.19
N LYS A 111 -10.29 9.00 3.30
CA LYS A 111 -11.31 9.11 4.36
C LYS A 111 -10.72 8.84 5.75
N ASN A 112 -9.93 7.77 5.88
CA ASN A 112 -9.36 7.37 7.16
C ASN A 112 -8.22 8.29 7.62
N PHE A 113 -7.54 8.97 6.69
CA PHE A 113 -6.49 9.95 6.99
C PHE A 113 -7.02 11.11 7.83
N ASN A 114 -8.20 11.65 7.51
CA ASN A 114 -8.80 12.72 8.30
C ASN A 114 -9.12 12.23 9.72
N ILE A 115 -9.71 11.04 9.84
CA ILE A 115 -9.98 10.37 11.13
C ILE A 115 -8.69 10.17 11.94
N CYS A 116 -7.59 9.87 11.25
CA CYS A 116 -6.28 9.60 11.82
C CYS A 116 -5.65 10.83 12.48
N ILE A 117 -5.85 12.03 11.93
CA ILE A 117 -5.29 13.26 12.49
C ILE A 117 -6.29 13.93 13.46
N GLU A 118 -7.58 13.99 13.11
CA GLU A 118 -8.59 14.73 13.88
C GLU A 118 -8.93 14.11 15.24
N ASN A 119 -8.77 12.79 15.41
CA ASN A 119 -9.11 12.10 16.67
C ASN A 119 -7.93 11.90 17.63
N GLN A 120 -6.75 12.45 17.32
CA GLN A 120 -5.57 12.30 18.16
C GLN A 120 -5.40 13.53 19.06
N ASP A 121 -5.09 13.28 20.33
CA ASP A 121 -4.67 14.33 21.26
C ASP A 121 -3.15 14.48 21.18
N PHE A 122 -2.70 15.59 20.59
CA PHE A 122 -1.28 15.88 20.41
C PHE A 122 -0.71 16.76 21.52
N ASN A 123 -1.14 16.63 22.78
CA ASN A 123 -0.46 17.20 23.96
C ASN A 123 -0.03 18.68 23.79
N ASN A 124 -0.97 19.55 23.39
CA ASN A 124 -0.81 21.00 23.14
C ASN A 124 -0.16 21.40 21.80
N TYR A 125 0.03 20.49 20.85
CA TYR A 125 0.38 20.84 19.47
C TYR A 125 -0.89 21.05 18.64
N LEU A 126 -0.89 22.11 17.83
CA LEU A 126 -1.90 22.33 16.80
C LEU A 126 -1.42 21.62 15.52
N VAL A 127 -2.06 20.50 15.21
CA VAL A 127 -1.78 19.74 13.98
C VAL A 127 -2.86 20.04 12.96
N SER A 128 -2.46 20.57 11.81
CA SER A 128 -3.36 20.79 10.66
C SER A 128 -2.81 20.10 9.43
N HIS A 129 -3.67 19.79 8.46
CA HIS A 129 -3.24 19.16 7.22
C HIS A 129 -4.03 19.67 6.02
N SER A 130 -3.43 19.56 4.84
CA SER A 130 -4.15 19.75 3.58
C SER A 130 -5.08 18.57 3.29
N ASN A 131 -6.03 18.73 2.36
CA ASN A 131 -6.89 17.63 1.91
C ASN A 131 -6.02 16.50 1.29
N PRO A 132 -6.06 15.28 1.84
CA PRO A 132 -5.20 14.20 1.37
C PRO A 132 -5.62 13.70 -0.01
N LYS A 133 -4.63 13.44 -0.87
CA LYS A 133 -4.80 12.66 -2.10
C LYS A 133 -3.80 11.51 -2.11
N SER A 134 -4.29 10.30 -1.98
CA SER A 134 -3.44 9.11 -2.04
C SER A 134 -3.36 8.51 -3.45
N GLU A 135 -2.16 8.08 -3.80
CA GLU A 135 -1.83 7.24 -4.94
C GLU A 135 -1.43 5.86 -4.42
N ILE A 136 -2.00 4.82 -5.04
CA ILE A 136 -1.85 3.43 -4.64
C ILE A 136 -1.26 2.68 -5.82
N ILE A 137 -0.22 1.89 -5.56
CA ILE A 137 0.39 1.00 -6.56
C ILE A 137 0.41 -0.39 -5.95
N ILE A 138 -0.32 -1.33 -6.55
CA ILE A 138 -0.34 -2.73 -6.12
C ILE A 138 0.74 -3.50 -6.89
N GLU A 139 1.73 -4.02 -6.18
CA GLU A 139 2.79 -4.89 -6.71
C GLU A 139 2.56 -6.34 -6.26
N GLU A 140 3.41 -7.25 -6.73
CA GLU A 140 3.28 -8.70 -6.50
C GLU A 140 3.28 -9.10 -5.02
N ASP A 141 4.13 -8.46 -4.21
CA ASP A 141 4.37 -8.80 -2.80
C ASP A 141 4.09 -7.64 -1.82
N LYS A 142 3.69 -6.48 -2.33
CA LYS A 142 3.45 -5.28 -1.53
C LYS A 142 2.51 -4.31 -2.22
N THR A 143 1.92 -3.42 -1.43
CA THR A 143 1.21 -2.25 -1.91
C THR A 143 1.93 -0.99 -1.45
N LEU A 144 2.24 -0.11 -2.38
CA LEU A 144 2.83 1.19 -2.12
C LEU A 144 1.73 2.24 -1.97
N ILE A 145 1.83 3.05 -0.92
CA ILE A 145 0.89 4.12 -0.62
C ILE A 145 1.67 5.43 -0.55
N THR A 146 1.35 6.34 -1.45
CA THR A 146 1.89 7.71 -1.44
C THR A 146 0.75 8.67 -1.13
N ILE A 147 0.92 9.56 -0.15
CA ILE A 147 -0.11 10.54 0.22
C ILE A 147 0.41 11.94 -0.09
N ASP A 148 -0.22 12.60 -1.06
CA ASP A 148 -0.02 14.02 -1.33
C ASP A 148 -0.81 14.83 -0.29
N SER A 149 -0.13 15.14 0.83
CA SER A 149 -0.63 16.04 1.86
C SER A 149 0.53 16.65 2.65
N GLN A 150 0.38 17.93 2.99
CA GLN A 150 1.25 18.64 3.92
C GLN A 150 0.61 18.64 5.30
N VAL A 151 1.37 18.22 6.32
CA VAL A 151 0.98 18.30 7.72
C VAL A 151 1.80 19.36 8.42
N SER A 152 1.15 20.32 9.04
CA SER A 152 1.79 21.39 9.82
C SER A 152 1.59 21.10 11.31
N ILE A 153 2.70 21.05 12.05
CA ILE A 153 2.72 20.84 13.51
C ILE A 153 3.20 22.14 14.14
N ASN A 154 2.32 22.82 14.88
CA ASN A 154 2.60 24.12 15.46
C ASN A 154 2.54 24.08 16.99
N LYS A 155 3.55 24.63 17.66
CA LYS A 155 3.56 24.89 19.09
C LYS A 155 4.31 26.18 19.40
N GLU A 156 3.57 27.18 19.85
CA GLU A 156 4.08 28.52 20.18
C GLU A 156 4.93 29.14 19.06
N LYS A 157 6.26 29.03 19.12
CA LYS A 157 7.22 29.58 18.14
C LYS A 157 7.84 28.53 17.23
N ASN A 158 7.58 27.24 17.47
CA ASN A 158 8.11 26.14 16.67
C ASN A 158 7.01 25.67 15.71
N SER A 159 7.33 25.66 14.43
CA SER A 159 6.49 25.07 13.37
C SER A 159 7.32 24.08 12.58
N GLU A 160 6.80 22.88 12.36
CA GLU A 160 7.37 21.90 11.45
C GLU A 160 6.35 21.52 10.39
N GLU A 161 6.81 21.40 9.15
CA GLU A 161 6.01 20.92 8.04
C GLU A 161 6.52 19.55 7.59
N ILE A 162 5.60 18.60 7.51
CA ILE A 162 5.86 17.25 7.02
C ILE A 162 5.19 17.11 5.67
N ASP A 163 6.02 16.87 4.65
CA ASP A 163 5.56 16.52 3.31
C ASP A 163 5.43 15.00 3.20
N LEU A 164 4.20 14.49 3.32
CA LEU A 164 3.93 13.05 3.29
C LEU A 164 4.20 12.42 1.92
N LYS A 165 4.24 13.22 0.85
CA LYS A 165 4.53 12.73 -0.50
C LYS A 165 5.96 12.17 -0.60
N LYS A 166 6.86 12.64 0.26
CA LYS A 166 8.26 12.18 0.35
C LYS A 166 8.43 10.94 1.23
N LEU A 167 7.36 10.47 1.87
CA LEU A 167 7.37 9.37 2.84
C LEU A 167 6.39 8.27 2.39
N PRO A 168 6.67 7.57 1.29
CA PRO A 168 5.84 6.46 0.84
C PRO A 168 5.82 5.35 1.89
N ILE A 169 4.68 4.69 2.04
CA ILE A 169 4.48 3.56 2.94
C ILE A 169 4.39 2.30 2.11
N GLU A 170 5.14 1.28 2.50
CA GLU A 170 5.09 -0.04 1.90
C GLU A 170 4.37 -1.00 2.85
N ILE A 171 3.32 -1.66 2.37
CA ILE A 171 2.59 -2.67 3.13
C ILE A 171 2.73 -4.02 2.41
N PRO A 172 3.37 -5.03 3.01
CA PRO A 172 3.41 -6.38 2.45
C PRO A 172 1.99 -6.90 2.20
N SER A 173 1.72 -7.40 1.00
CA SER A 173 0.40 -7.89 0.62
C SER A 173 0.45 -8.76 -0.63
N LYS A 174 -0.43 -9.77 -0.71
CA LYS A 174 -0.62 -10.64 -1.89
C LYS A 174 -1.80 -10.21 -2.76
N LEU A 175 -2.27 -8.98 -2.60
CA LEU A 175 -3.48 -8.48 -3.25
C LEU A 175 -3.44 -8.61 -4.78
N LEU A 176 -2.29 -8.32 -5.44
CA LEU A 176 -2.15 -8.49 -6.89
C LEU A 176 -2.42 -9.94 -7.31
N ASN A 177 -1.73 -10.89 -6.66
CA ASN A 177 -1.88 -12.31 -6.94
C ASN A 177 -3.31 -12.81 -6.67
N MET A 178 -3.99 -12.27 -5.65
CA MET A 178 -5.39 -12.59 -5.38
C MET A 178 -6.33 -12.05 -6.47
N ILE A 179 -6.10 -10.83 -6.96
CA ILE A 179 -6.85 -10.24 -8.07
C ILE A 179 -6.63 -11.06 -9.35
N ASP A 180 -5.39 -11.41 -9.66
CA ASP A 180 -5.08 -12.19 -10.85
C ASP A 180 -5.65 -13.61 -10.79
N LEU A 181 -5.58 -14.27 -9.62
CA LEU A 181 -6.21 -15.56 -9.42
C LEU A 181 -7.74 -15.47 -9.51
N SER A 182 -8.35 -14.41 -8.99
CA SER A 182 -9.80 -14.20 -9.11
C SER A 182 -10.25 -14.06 -10.57
N ARG A 183 -9.48 -13.32 -11.38
CA ARG A 183 -9.71 -13.18 -12.83
C ARG A 183 -9.57 -14.53 -13.52
N PHE A 184 -8.51 -15.27 -13.21
CA PHE A 184 -8.28 -16.62 -13.74
C PHE A 184 -9.44 -17.58 -13.44
N ILE A 185 -9.98 -17.55 -12.21
CA ILE A 185 -11.13 -18.38 -11.82
C ILE A 185 -12.36 -18.00 -12.65
N THR A 186 -12.66 -16.69 -12.75
CA THR A 186 -13.80 -16.19 -13.54
C THR A 186 -13.68 -16.55 -15.02
N GLU A 187 -12.54 -16.30 -15.64
CA GLU A 187 -12.27 -16.58 -17.07
C GLU A 187 -12.29 -18.09 -17.36
N SER A 188 -11.70 -18.90 -16.48
CA SER A 188 -11.71 -20.36 -16.65
C SER A 188 -13.16 -20.87 -16.72
N HIS A 189 -14.04 -20.38 -15.86
CA HIS A 189 -15.43 -20.85 -15.87
C HIS A 189 -16.20 -20.39 -17.11
N ALA A 190 -15.95 -19.17 -17.58
CA ALA A 190 -16.56 -18.64 -18.80
C ALA A 190 -16.21 -19.50 -20.04
N ASN A 191 -14.98 -20.03 -20.10
CA ASN A 191 -14.48 -20.79 -21.23
C ASN A 191 -14.88 -22.27 -21.25
N TYR A 192 -15.25 -22.88 -20.12
CA TYR A 192 -15.52 -24.33 -20.01
C TYR A 192 -17.02 -24.68 -19.89
N GLU A 193 -17.91 -23.91 -20.51
CA GLU A 193 -19.37 -24.15 -20.49
C GLU A 193 -19.93 -24.30 -19.05
N GLY A 194 -19.38 -23.56 -18.08
CA GLY A 194 -19.78 -23.63 -16.68
C GLY A 194 -19.05 -24.69 -15.84
N ASN A 195 -18.12 -25.46 -16.41
CA ASN A 195 -17.27 -26.36 -15.64
C ASN A 195 -16.06 -25.66 -15.04
N ILE A 196 -15.73 -26.02 -13.80
CA ILE A 196 -14.60 -25.47 -13.06
C ILE A 196 -13.42 -26.43 -13.14
N CYS A 197 -12.28 -25.98 -13.66
CA CYS A 197 -11.06 -26.76 -13.57
C CYS A 197 -10.41 -26.60 -12.18
N ILE A 198 -10.85 -27.42 -11.21
CA ILE A 198 -10.35 -27.38 -9.83
C ILE A 198 -8.83 -27.62 -9.75
N SER A 199 -8.30 -28.53 -10.57
CA SER A 199 -6.85 -28.77 -10.65
C SER A 199 -6.09 -27.56 -11.19
N CYS A 200 -6.63 -26.86 -12.19
CA CYS A 200 -6.03 -25.64 -12.74
C CYS A 200 -5.99 -24.53 -11.69
N ILE A 201 -7.10 -24.31 -10.98
CA ILE A 201 -7.19 -23.33 -9.88
C ILE A 201 -6.22 -23.69 -8.77
N SER A 202 -6.18 -24.96 -8.35
CA SER A 202 -5.27 -25.41 -7.30
C SER A 202 -3.80 -25.23 -7.68
N ASN A 203 -3.43 -25.52 -8.92
CA ASN A 203 -2.06 -25.33 -9.40
C ASN A 203 -1.69 -23.85 -9.42
N LYS A 204 -2.57 -23.00 -9.98
CA LYS A 204 -2.35 -21.55 -10.05
C LYS A 204 -2.28 -20.91 -8.67
N ALA A 205 -3.15 -21.33 -7.75
CA ALA A 205 -3.10 -20.89 -6.36
C ALA A 205 -1.79 -21.30 -5.68
N GLY A 206 -1.28 -22.51 -5.97
CA GLY A 206 0.01 -22.99 -5.47
C GLY A 206 1.19 -22.14 -5.94
N GLU A 207 1.19 -21.67 -7.19
CA GLU A 207 2.21 -20.74 -7.72
C GLU A 207 2.28 -19.43 -6.92
N TYR A 208 1.13 -18.95 -6.44
CA TYR A 208 1.02 -17.71 -5.67
C TYR A 208 1.08 -17.89 -4.15
N ASN A 209 1.27 -19.12 -3.66
CA ASN A 209 1.15 -19.45 -2.25
C ASN A 209 -0.21 -19.03 -1.64
N LEU A 210 -1.29 -19.27 -2.37
CA LEU A 210 -2.68 -18.96 -1.98
C LEU A 210 -3.49 -20.24 -1.79
N THR A 211 -4.59 -20.12 -1.05
CA THR A 211 -5.61 -21.18 -0.89
C THR A 211 -6.96 -20.67 -1.36
N VAL A 212 -7.68 -21.45 -2.16
CA VAL A 212 -9.03 -21.10 -2.64
C VAL A 212 -10.07 -21.99 -1.95
N LYS A 213 -11.15 -21.38 -1.49
CA LYS A 213 -12.36 -22.08 -1.01
C LYS A 213 -13.55 -21.62 -1.84
N ILE A 214 -14.31 -22.60 -2.34
CA ILE A 214 -15.51 -22.37 -3.15
C ILE A 214 -16.69 -22.98 -2.40
N TYR A 215 -17.75 -22.21 -2.27
CA TYR A 215 -18.99 -22.60 -1.60
C TYR A 215 -20.15 -22.38 -2.55
N ASP A 216 -20.93 -23.43 -2.81
CA ASP A 216 -22.21 -23.28 -3.48
C ASP A 216 -23.23 -22.72 -2.48
N ILE A 217 -23.90 -21.63 -2.87
CA ILE A 217 -25.03 -21.08 -2.15
C ILE A 217 -26.30 -21.45 -2.94
N GLU A 218 -27.31 -20.58 -2.97
CA GLU A 218 -28.57 -20.82 -3.66
C GLU A 218 -28.53 -20.25 -5.09
N ASN A 219 -29.38 -20.78 -5.96
CA ASN A 219 -29.60 -20.26 -7.32
C ASN A 219 -28.33 -20.18 -8.17
N LEU A 220 -27.53 -21.27 -8.20
CA LEU A 220 -26.30 -21.38 -8.99
C LEU A 220 -25.31 -20.24 -8.71
N THR A 221 -25.26 -19.79 -7.46
CA THR A 221 -24.32 -18.77 -7.00
C THR A 221 -23.22 -19.44 -6.22
N GLN A 222 -21.97 -19.23 -6.66
CA GLN A 222 -20.78 -19.66 -5.97
C GLN A 222 -20.13 -18.48 -5.27
N PHE A 223 -19.83 -18.67 -3.99
CA PHE A 223 -19.02 -17.76 -3.20
C PHE A 223 -17.58 -18.28 -3.17
N ILE A 224 -16.64 -17.42 -3.54
CA ILE A 224 -15.24 -17.77 -3.70
C ILE A 224 -14.43 -16.91 -2.74
N ALA A 225 -13.60 -17.56 -1.92
CA ALA A 225 -12.71 -16.92 -0.96
C ALA A 225 -11.27 -17.39 -1.21
N ILE A 226 -10.37 -16.44 -1.42
CA ILE A 226 -8.93 -16.63 -1.64
C ILE A 226 -8.21 -16.17 -0.38
N PHE A 227 -7.32 -17.02 0.16
CA PHE A 227 -6.55 -16.75 1.36
C PHE A 227 -5.06 -16.74 1.06
N SER A 228 -4.31 -15.80 1.66
CA SER A 228 -2.84 -15.90 1.70
C SER A 228 -2.41 -16.96 2.71
N ASN A 229 -1.37 -17.73 2.36
CA ASN A 229 -0.78 -18.71 3.26
C ASN A 229 0.37 -18.13 4.12
N ASP A 230 0.69 -16.85 3.99
CA ASP A 230 1.86 -16.23 4.65
C ASP A 230 1.64 -16.03 6.17
N ASN A 231 0.39 -15.85 6.62
CA ASN A 231 0.05 -15.69 8.03
C ASN A 231 -1.15 -16.56 8.43
N VAL A 232 -0.88 -17.65 9.14
CA VAL A 232 -1.90 -18.62 9.57
C VAL A 232 -2.92 -18.01 10.54
N SER A 233 -2.52 -17.04 11.36
CA SER A 233 -3.39 -16.44 12.38
C SER A 233 -4.40 -15.45 11.80
N HIS A 234 -3.98 -14.69 10.79
CA HIS A 234 -4.76 -13.63 10.17
C HIS A 234 -4.44 -13.57 8.67
N PRO A 235 -4.86 -14.59 7.90
CA PRO A 235 -4.60 -14.62 6.48
C PRO A 235 -5.31 -13.45 5.81
N GLU A 236 -4.64 -12.82 4.84
CA GLU A 236 -5.31 -11.92 3.92
C GLU A 236 -6.41 -12.68 3.19
N LEU A 237 -7.55 -12.02 2.97
CA LEU A 237 -8.74 -12.60 2.36
C LEU A 237 -9.19 -11.73 1.19
N PHE A 238 -9.45 -12.37 0.06
CA PHE A 238 -10.09 -11.77 -1.09
C PHE A 238 -11.33 -12.58 -1.46
N GLN A 239 -12.49 -11.94 -1.60
CA GLN A 239 -13.75 -12.67 -1.81
C GLN A 239 -14.67 -12.03 -2.84
N PHE A 240 -15.32 -12.89 -3.62
CA PHE A 240 -16.24 -12.51 -4.69
C PHE A 240 -17.26 -13.63 -4.95
N ALA A 241 -18.25 -13.36 -5.79
CA ALA A 241 -19.26 -14.33 -6.16
C ALA A 241 -19.39 -14.48 -7.69
N ASN A 242 -19.70 -15.68 -8.14
CA ASN A 242 -20.04 -15.98 -9.53
C ASN A 242 -21.43 -16.60 -9.58
N LYS A 243 -22.32 -16.07 -10.43
CA LYS A 243 -23.68 -16.59 -10.62
C LYS A 243 -23.91 -16.99 -12.07
N TYR A 244 -24.38 -18.22 -12.27
CA TYR A 244 -24.53 -18.83 -13.59
C TYR A 244 -25.98 -18.83 -14.07
N ASN A 245 -26.16 -19.13 -15.36
CA ASN A 245 -27.47 -19.42 -15.93
C ASN A 245 -27.87 -20.86 -15.57
N GLU A 246 -29.18 -21.10 -15.48
CA GLU A 246 -29.76 -22.45 -15.37
C GLU A 246 -29.60 -23.27 -16.66
#